data_AF-A0A440GEG4-F1
#
_entry.id   AF-A0A440GEG4-F1
#
_cell.length_a   1.000
_cell.length_b   1.000
_cell.length_c   1.000
_cell.angle_alpha   90.00
_cell.angle_beta   90.00
_cell.angle_gamma   90.00
#
_symmetry.space_group_name_H-M   'P 1'
#
loop_
_entity.id
_entity.type
_entity.pdbx_description
1 polymer ?
#
loop_
_entity_poly.entity_id
_entity_poly.type
_entity_poly.pdbx_seq_one_letter_code
_entity_poly.pdbx_strand_id
1 'polypeptide(L)' 'MAEIISFELAQARQRLKRAERALNRANELLDDGCGGVGLNLALCCRIRSEQARVIDARTRLGKINLTAHY' A
#
# COMPACT_ATOMS: atom_id res chain seq x y z
N MET A 1 -7.13 24.04 12.60
CA MET A 1 -7.80 22.87 12.01
C MET A 1 -7.24 22.51 10.63
N ALA A 2 -7.13 23.45 9.68
CA ALA A 2 -6.59 23.19 8.35
C ALA A 2 -5.16 22.57 8.34
N GLU A 3 -4.26 23.04 9.21
CA GLU A 3 -2.89 22.50 9.28
C GLU A 3 -2.85 21.04 9.78
N ILE A 4 -3.70 20.67 10.74
CA ILE A 4 -3.80 19.29 11.26
C ILE A 4 -4.27 18.35 10.15
N ILE A 5 -5.32 18.75 9.41
CA ILE A 5 -5.87 17.97 8.28
C ILE A 5 -4.82 17.82 7.17
N SER A 6 -4.07 18.88 6.86
CA SER A 6 -3.01 18.85 5.86
C SER A 6 -1.88 17.85 6.21
N PHE A 7 -1.52 17.79 7.50
CA PHE A 7 -0.52 16.87 8.01
C PHE A 7 -1.00 15.41 7.96
N GLU A 8 -2.24 15.15 8.36
CA GLU A 8 -2.84 13.81 8.28
C GLU A 8 -2.95 13.32 6.84
N LEU A 9 -3.33 14.21 5.91
CA LEU A 9 -3.40 13.91 4.48
C LEU A 9 -2.00 13.57 3.91
N ALA A 10 -0.98 14.35 4.26
CA ALA A 10 0.40 14.10 3.85
C ALA A 10 0.91 12.76 4.39
N GLN A 11 0.61 12.45 5.65
CA GLN A 11 0.98 11.19 6.29
C GLN A 11 0.28 9.99 5.64
N ALA A 12 -1.02 10.12 5.33
CA ALA A 12 -1.78 9.09 4.62
C ALA A 12 -1.22 8.82 3.21
N ARG A 13 -0.90 9.88 2.46
CA ARG A 13 -0.24 9.78 1.14
C ARG A 13 1.11 9.09 1.22
N GLN A 14 1.91 9.41 2.24
CA GLN A 14 3.22 8.76 2.43
C GLN A 14 3.07 7.26 2.74
N ARG A 15 2.10 6.88 3.57
CA ARG A 15 1.81 5.46 3.88
C ARG A 15 1.36 4.70 2.64
N LEU A 16 0.48 5.30 1.82
CA LEU A 16 0.05 4.71 0.55
C LEU A 16 1.24 4.45 -0.38
N LYS A 17 2.08 5.47 -0.62
CA LYS A 17 3.28 5.32 -1.47
C LYS A 17 4.24 4.24 -0.96
N ARG A 18 4.37 4.07 0.36
CA ARG A 18 5.19 3.01 0.95
C ARG A 18 4.59 1.62 0.70
N ALA A 19 3.27 1.47 0.87
CA ALA A 19 2.58 0.22 0.60
C ALA A 19 2.67 -0.16 -0.90
N GLU A 20 2.49 0.79 -1.80
CA GLU A 20 2.63 0.57 -3.26
C GLU A 20 4.05 0.14 -3.63
N ARG A 21 5.09 0.76 -3.05
CA ARG A 21 6.48 0.34 -3.25
C ARG A 21 6.77 -1.07 -2.72
N ALA A 22 6.18 -1.44 -1.58
CA ALA A 22 6.33 -2.78 -1.02
C ALA A 22 5.68 -3.84 -1.92
N LEU A 23 4.50 -3.53 -2.46
CA LEU A 23 3.81 -4.36 -3.43
C LEU A 23 4.61 -4.52 -4.72
N ASN A 24 5.17 -3.45 -5.27
CA ASN A 24 5.99 -3.52 -6.48
C ASN A 24 7.22 -4.41 -6.27
N ARG A 25 7.95 -4.26 -5.16
CA ARG A 25 9.07 -5.15 -4.85
C ARG A 25 8.65 -6.61 -4.70
N ALA A 26 7.48 -6.86 -4.12
CA ALA A 26 6.95 -8.23 -4.02
C ALA A 26 6.62 -8.81 -5.40
N ASN A 27 6.13 -8.00 -6.34
CA ASN A 27 5.91 -8.43 -7.72
C ASN A 27 7.22 -8.63 -8.50
N GLU A 28 8.22 -7.76 -8.33
CA GLU A 28 9.56 -7.92 -8.96
C GLU A 28 10.20 -9.25 -8.57
N LEU A 29 10.05 -9.67 -7.31
CA LEU A 29 10.52 -10.97 -6.82
C LEU A 29 9.77 -12.18 -7.42
N LEU A 30 8.56 -12.02 -8.00
CA LEU A 30 7.95 -13.07 -8.82
C LEU A 30 8.58 -13.14 -10.21
N ASP A 31 8.86 -11.97 -10.79
CA ASP A 31 9.29 -11.83 -12.19
C ASP A 31 10.72 -12.34 -12.39
N ASP A 32 11.58 -12.22 -11.38
CA ASP A 32 12.96 -12.74 -11.38
C ASP A 32 13.08 -14.29 -11.46
N GLY A 33 11.96 -15.04 -11.47
CA GLY A 33 11.91 -16.45 -11.85
C GLY A 33 12.69 -17.45 -10.98
N CYS A 34 13.39 -16.99 -9.94
CA CYS A 34 14.38 -17.78 -9.19
C CYS A 34 13.81 -18.62 -8.02
N GLY A 35 12.54 -19.06 -8.09
CA GLY A 35 11.87 -19.74 -6.98
C GLY A 35 11.06 -20.96 -7.37
N GLY A 36 11.38 -22.12 -6.77
CA GLY A 36 10.51 -23.30 -6.84
C GLY A 36 9.09 -23.03 -6.34
N VAL A 37 8.14 -23.92 -6.65
CA VAL A 37 6.69 -23.76 -6.42
C VAL A 37 6.31 -23.29 -5.00
N GLY A 38 7.05 -23.72 -3.97
CA GLY A 38 6.85 -23.28 -2.58
C GLY A 38 7.22 -21.81 -2.32
N LEU A 39 8.26 -21.30 -3.00
CA LEU A 39 8.63 -19.89 -2.95
C LEU A 39 7.52 -19.05 -3.61
N ASN A 40 6.96 -19.53 -4.72
CA ASN A 40 5.89 -18.85 -5.45
C ASN A 40 4.59 -18.73 -4.62
N LEU A 41 4.19 -19.77 -3.88
CA LEU A 41 3.01 -19.70 -3.00
C LEU A 41 3.20 -18.70 -1.84
N ALA A 42 4.34 -18.74 -1.16
CA ALA A 42 4.65 -17.79 -0.08
C ALA A 42 4.69 -16.34 -0.60
N LEU A 43 5.22 -16.15 -1.81
CA LEU A 43 5.27 -14.85 -2.45
C LEU A 43 3.88 -14.35 -2.89
N CYS A 44 3.03 -15.23 -3.43
CA CYS A 44 1.62 -14.95 -3.71
C CYS A 44 0.86 -14.49 -2.46
N CYS A 45 1.06 -15.17 -1.32
CA CYS A 45 0.47 -14.77 -0.04
C CYS A 45 0.95 -13.37 0.39
N ARG A 46 2.25 -13.09 0.22
CA ARG A 46 2.84 -11.79 0.54
C ARG A 46 2.28 -10.68 -0.35
N ILE A 47 2.16 -10.92 -1.66
CA ILE A 47 1.56 -9.97 -2.60
C ILE A 47 0.13 -9.65 -2.23
N ARG A 48 -0.68 -10.68 -1.92
CA ARG A 48 -2.07 -10.48 -1.49
C ARG A 48 -2.16 -9.65 -0.20
N SER A 49 -1.26 -9.89 0.75
CA SER A 49 -1.17 -9.10 1.98
C SER A 49 -0.84 -7.62 1.69
N GLU A 50 0.14 -7.37 0.83
CA GLU A 50 0.52 -5.99 0.47
C GLU A 50 -0.58 -5.29 -0.35
N GLN A 51 -1.29 -6.00 -1.23
CA GLN A 51 -2.48 -5.47 -1.92
C GLN A 51 -3.57 -5.05 -0.93
N ALA A 52 -3.87 -5.88 0.08
CA ALA A 52 -4.84 -5.54 1.10
C ALA A 52 -4.43 -4.28 1.88
N ARG A 53 -3.14 -4.13 2.19
CA ARG A 53 -2.59 -2.93 2.85
C ARG A 53 -2.70 -1.68 1.99
N VAL A 54 -2.50 -1.79 0.67
CA VAL A 54 -2.71 -0.69 -0.28
C VAL A 54 -4.19 -0.28 -0.31
N ILE A 55 -5.10 -1.25 -0.36
CA ILE A 55 -6.55 -0.98 -0.36
C ILE A 55 -6.96 -0.26 0.93
N ASP A 56 -6.57 -0.76 2.11
CA ASP A 56 -6.88 -0.10 3.39
C ASP A 56 -6.30 1.32 3.44
N ALA A 57 -5.05 1.50 3.00
CA ALA A 57 -4.42 2.82 2.94
C ALA A 57 -5.17 3.79 2.01
N ARG A 58 -5.64 3.32 0.84
CA ARG A 58 -6.46 4.12 -0.09
C ARG A 58 -7.81 4.48 0.52
N THR A 59 -8.48 3.53 1.16
CA THR A 59 -9.76 3.77 1.84
C THR A 59 -9.62 4.81 2.95
N ARG A 60 -8.58 4.72 3.77
CA ARG A 60 -8.29 5.72 4.81
C ARG A 60 -7.98 7.10 4.23
N LEU A 61 -7.17 7.15 3.18
CA LEU A 61 -6.87 8.40 2.48
C LEU A 61 -8.12 9.04 1.89
N GLY A 62 -9.03 8.26 1.31
CA GLY A 62 -10.31 8.74 0.79
C GLY A 62 -11.17 9.39 1.87
N LYS A 63 -11.24 8.79 3.07
CA LYS A 63 -11.98 9.36 4.22
C LYS A 63 -11.37 10.69 4.70
N ILE A 64 -10.04 10.78 4.78
CA ILE A 64 -9.34 12.01 5.16
C ILE A 64 -9.53 13.09 4.08
N ASN A 65 -9.49 12.71 2.80
CA ASN A 65 -9.71 13.65 1.72
C ASN A 65 -11.15 14.20 1.71
N LEU A 66 -12.16 13.34 1.93
CA LEU A 66 -13.56 13.76 2.03
C LEU A 66 -13.80 14.73 3.19
N THR A 67 -13.15 14.49 4.33
CA THR A 67 -13.23 15.37 5.52
C THR A 67 -12.42 16.66 5.38
N ALA A 68 -11.43 16.70 4.47
CA ALA A 68 -10.66 17.91 4.16
C ALA A 68 -11.37 18.88 3.20
N HIS A 69 -12.45 18.44 2.54
CA HIS A 69 -13.22 19.24 1.58
C HIS A 69 -14.46 19.95 2.19
N TYR A 70 -14.70 19.80 3.49
CA TYR A 70 -15.76 20.46 4.25
C TYR A 70 -15.14 21.46 5.24
#